data_AF-A0AAV0IIW2-F1
#
_entry.id   AF-A0AAV0IIW2-F1
#
_cell.length_a   1.000
_cell.length_b   1.000
_cell.length_c   1.000
_cell.angle_alpha   90.00
_cell.angle_beta   90.00
_cell.angle_gamma   90.00
#
_symmetry.space_group_name_H-M   'P 1'
#
loop_
_entity.id
_entity.type
_entity.pdbx_description
1 polymer ?
#
loop_
_entity_poly.entity_id
_entity_poly.type
_entity_poly.pdbx_seq_one_letter_code
_entity_poly.pdbx_strand_id
1 'polypeptide(L)'
;MDLLRAVIVGVDGTPYHDGLFFFDLFFPNLYPDVPPEVHLDDEDSLLLNPIFNHGYVCLSLLDRGIGGIDEFENWQPGVSSVMQILLSLQALVLCEKPVYTDSSDDMMDDEVMMDDDDITDDDDITDEDDEDTMMGNLITTTRFRRKKEGRKEKKECIYSLHYSETVFLESLRLMVRTMRKPPKNFKEFVRGHFHSRAKGIVAACKAYMSGVQVGRWCVVKNGEGGARGGVGSAGKSCRPEFRDSLAKGMDELKKALTKIGVQNLD
;
A
#
# COMPACT_ATOMS: atom_id res chain seq x y z
N MET A 1 -21.14 1.27 -26.43
CA MET A 1 -19.81 1.30 -25.79
C MET A 1 -20.03 1.95 -24.46
N ASP A 2 -19.99 1.16 -23.40
CA ASP A 2 -20.22 1.65 -22.05
C ASP A 2 -18.87 1.54 -21.33
N LEU A 3 -18.22 2.69 -21.13
CA LEU A 3 -16.97 2.84 -20.40
C LEU A 3 -17.22 3.85 -19.29
N LEU A 4 -16.91 3.48 -18.05
CA LEU A 4 -17.00 4.36 -16.91
C LEU A 4 -15.61 4.54 -16.31
N ARG A 5 -15.19 5.79 -16.10
CA ARG A 5 -13.97 6.11 -15.36
C ARG A 5 -14.34 6.58 -13.96
N ALA A 6 -13.87 5.86 -12.95
CA ALA A 6 -13.95 6.23 -11.56
C ALA A 6 -12.61 6.76 -11.05
N VAL A 7 -12.64 7.65 -10.07
CA VAL A 7 -11.45 8.08 -9.34
C VAL A 7 -11.64 7.78 -7.86
N ILE A 8 -10.68 7.11 -7.25
CA ILE A 8 -10.65 6.84 -5.81
C ILE A 8 -9.50 7.64 -5.21
N VAL A 9 -9.79 8.36 -4.13
CA VAL A 9 -8.79 9.08 -3.35
C VAL A 9 -8.23 8.14 -2.31
N GLY A 10 -6.91 7.97 -2.26
CA GLY A 10 -6.26 7.17 -1.23
C GLY A 10 -6.49 7.77 0.16
N VAL A 11 -6.80 6.93 1.13
CA VAL A 11 -7.22 7.36 2.47
C VAL A 11 -6.04 7.50 3.43
N ASP A 12 -6.16 8.41 4.39
CA ASP A 12 -5.19 8.58 5.47
C ASP A 12 -4.96 7.25 6.21
N GLY A 13 -3.71 6.98 6.59
CA GLY A 13 -3.34 5.70 7.21
C GLY A 13 -2.78 4.67 6.23
N THR A 14 -2.87 4.90 4.92
CA THR A 14 -2.40 3.97 3.89
C THR A 14 -1.20 4.54 3.13
N PRO A 15 -0.38 3.72 2.46
CA PRO A 15 0.65 4.21 1.55
C PRO A 15 0.07 4.97 0.32
N TYR A 16 -1.25 4.96 0.13
CA TYR A 16 -1.94 5.63 -0.98
C TYR A 16 -2.44 7.04 -0.67
N HIS A 17 -2.37 7.48 0.59
CA HIS A 17 -3.00 8.72 1.08
C HIS A 17 -2.79 9.93 0.15
N ASP A 18 -3.87 10.70 -0.05
CA ASP A 18 -3.95 11.86 -0.94
C ASP A 18 -3.71 11.57 -2.44
N GLY A 19 -3.38 10.33 -2.83
CA GLY A 19 -3.24 9.90 -4.22
C GLY A 19 -4.58 9.84 -4.96
N LEU A 20 -4.54 10.03 -6.28
CA LEU A 20 -5.69 9.88 -7.17
C LEU A 20 -5.51 8.65 -8.06
N PHE A 21 -6.35 7.63 -7.86
CA PHE A 21 -6.29 6.37 -8.58
C PHE A 21 -7.48 6.30 -9.55
N PHE A 22 -7.19 6.37 -10.84
CA PHE A 22 -8.20 6.33 -11.90
C PHE A 22 -8.39 4.89 -12.39
N PHE A 23 -9.61 4.38 -12.26
CA PHE A 23 -10.01 3.07 -12.72
C PHE A 23 -10.98 3.20 -13.90
N ASP A 24 -10.67 2.51 -14.98
CA ASP A 24 -11.55 2.33 -16.13
C ASP A 24 -12.32 1.02 -15.97
N LEU A 25 -13.65 1.13 -16.02
CA LEU A 25 -14.59 0.02 -15.98
C LEU A 25 -15.18 -0.15 -17.37
N PHE A 26 -14.80 -1.21 -18.05
CA PHE A 26 -15.35 -1.59 -19.34
C PHE A 26 -16.49 -2.58 -19.14
N PHE A 27 -17.68 -2.25 -19.65
CA PHE A 27 -18.84 -3.13 -19.58
C PHE A 27 -18.93 -3.96 -20.88
N PRO A 28 -18.68 -5.28 -20.83
CA PRO A 28 -18.77 -6.13 -22.01
C PRO A 28 -20.21 -6.28 -22.48
N ASN A 29 -20.41 -6.77 -23.71
CA ASN A 29 -21.74 -6.96 -24.31
C ASN A 29 -22.65 -7.93 -23.53
N LEU A 30 -22.07 -8.75 -22.64
CA LEU A 30 -22.78 -9.70 -21.79
C LEU A 30 -23.05 -9.14 -20.39
N TYR A 31 -22.69 -7.89 -20.09
CA TYR A 31 -23.05 -7.26 -18.82
C TYR A 31 -24.59 -7.10 -18.72
N PRO A 32 -25.25 -7.41 -17.58
CA PRO A 32 -24.66 -7.73 -16.27
C PRO A 32 -24.48 -9.23 -15.99
N ASP A 33 -24.66 -10.12 -16.97
CA ASP A 33 -24.47 -11.57 -16.78
C ASP A 33 -23.00 -11.94 -16.52
N VAL A 34 -22.07 -11.07 -16.91
CA VAL A 34 -20.64 -11.13 -16.55
C VAL A 34 -20.20 -9.81 -15.91
N PRO A 35 -19.16 -9.81 -15.05
CA PRO A 35 -18.65 -8.58 -14.43
C PRO A 35 -18.05 -7.62 -15.46
N PRO A 36 -17.96 -6.31 -15.13
CA PRO A 36 -17.14 -5.38 -15.90
C PRO A 36 -15.65 -5.69 -15.70
N GLU A 37 -14.84 -5.34 -16.70
CA GLU A 37 -13.39 -5.40 -16.60
C GLU A 37 -12.86 -4.10 -15.98
N VAL A 38 -12.03 -4.20 -14.94
CA VAL A 38 -11.50 -3.05 -14.21
C VAL A 38 -10.00 -2.90 -14.51
N HIS A 39 -9.60 -1.71 -14.94
CA HIS A 39 -8.24 -1.41 -15.35
C HIS A 39 -7.72 -0.11 -14.72
N LEU A 40 -6.52 -0.14 -14.15
CA LEU A 40 -5.74 1.03 -13.75
C LEU A 40 -4.61 1.22 -14.78
N ASP A 41 -4.70 2.30 -15.55
CA ASP A 41 -3.73 2.61 -16.62
C ASP A 41 -2.48 3.30 -16.04
N ASP A 42 -1.57 2.50 -15.47
CA ASP A 42 -0.23 2.91 -15.04
C ASP A 42 0.79 1.79 -15.36
N GLU A 43 1.92 2.18 -15.95
CA GLU A 43 2.99 1.26 -16.36
C GLU A 43 3.61 0.53 -15.16
N ASP A 44 3.63 1.15 -13.98
CA ASP A 44 4.20 0.62 -12.75
C ASP A 44 3.09 0.04 -11.83
N SER A 45 1.89 -0.24 -12.37
CA SER A 45 0.73 -0.68 -11.59
C SER A 45 1.00 -1.91 -10.70
N LEU A 46 1.84 -2.87 -11.12
CA LEU A 46 2.22 -4.03 -10.32
C LEU A 46 2.84 -3.66 -8.96
N LEU A 47 3.53 -2.51 -8.89
CA LEU A 47 4.18 -2.03 -7.67
C LEU A 47 3.21 -1.28 -6.74
N LEU A 48 2.01 -0.93 -7.23
CA LEU A 48 0.97 -0.30 -6.42
C LEU A 48 0.19 -1.31 -5.57
N ASN A 49 -0.06 -2.50 -6.08
CA ASN A 49 -0.70 -3.58 -5.34
C ASN A 49 -0.43 -4.92 -6.06
N PRO A 50 -0.17 -6.04 -5.36
CA PRO A 50 0.13 -7.33 -5.99
C PRO A 50 -0.99 -7.88 -6.88
N ILE A 51 -2.26 -7.53 -6.63
CA ILE A 51 -3.39 -8.02 -7.42
C ILE A 51 -3.55 -7.30 -8.76
N PHE A 52 -2.77 -6.23 -8.99
CA PHE A 52 -2.73 -5.63 -10.31
C PHE A 52 -1.90 -6.52 -11.21
N ASN A 53 -2.43 -6.85 -12.39
CA ASN A 53 -1.74 -7.67 -13.39
C ASN A 53 -1.87 -7.00 -14.76
N HIS A 54 -0.78 -6.43 -15.26
CA HIS A 54 -0.77 -5.64 -16.50
C HIS A 54 -1.88 -4.57 -16.54
N GLY A 55 -2.11 -3.88 -15.41
CA GLY A 55 -3.15 -2.87 -15.25
C GLY A 55 -4.54 -3.42 -14.92
N TYR A 56 -4.82 -4.71 -15.10
CA TYR A 56 -6.09 -5.32 -14.68
C TYR A 56 -6.13 -5.56 -13.18
N VAL A 57 -7.31 -5.41 -12.57
CA VAL A 57 -7.52 -5.72 -11.15
C VAL A 57 -8.06 -7.14 -10.99
N CYS A 58 -7.32 -7.98 -10.27
CA CYS A 58 -7.76 -9.33 -9.94
C CYS A 58 -8.49 -9.36 -8.59
N LEU A 59 -9.80 -9.55 -8.60
CA LEU A 59 -10.64 -9.78 -7.42
C LEU A 59 -11.60 -10.94 -7.72
N SER A 60 -11.96 -11.74 -6.73
CA SER A 60 -13.01 -12.77 -6.87
C SER A 60 -14.33 -12.18 -7.39
N LEU A 61 -14.70 -11.00 -6.92
CA LEU A 61 -15.86 -10.22 -7.40
C LEU A 61 -15.82 -9.90 -8.90
N LEU A 62 -14.63 -9.88 -9.51
CA LEU A 62 -14.42 -9.61 -10.94
C LEU A 62 -14.15 -10.88 -11.74
N ASP A 63 -14.14 -12.04 -11.08
CA ASP A 63 -13.98 -13.33 -11.74
C ASP A 63 -15.31 -13.83 -12.34
N ARG A 64 -15.21 -14.66 -13.37
CA ARG A 64 -16.34 -15.31 -14.04
C ARG A 64 -16.77 -16.61 -13.33
N GLY A 65 -16.36 -16.79 -12.07
CA GLY A 65 -16.64 -17.98 -11.27
C GLY A 65 -15.79 -19.19 -11.65
N ILE A 66 -14.57 -18.98 -12.14
CA ILE A 66 -13.64 -20.06 -12.50
C ILE A 66 -12.49 -20.06 -11.49
N GLY A 67 -12.74 -20.62 -10.30
CA GLY A 67 -11.69 -20.82 -9.29
C GLY A 67 -11.94 -20.20 -7.92
N GLY A 68 -13.07 -19.53 -7.67
CA GLY A 68 -13.45 -19.06 -6.34
C GLY A 68 -13.80 -20.22 -5.40
N ILE A 69 -13.21 -20.23 -4.20
CA ILE A 69 -13.50 -21.20 -3.13
C ILE A 69 -14.90 -20.93 -2.53
N ASP A 70 -15.35 -19.67 -2.55
CA ASP A 70 -16.66 -19.22 -2.09
C ASP A 70 -17.47 -18.61 -3.25
N GLU A 71 -18.54 -19.30 -3.65
CA GLU A 71 -19.45 -18.85 -4.73
C GLU A 71 -20.11 -17.49 -4.42
N PHE A 72 -20.20 -17.11 -3.14
CA PHE A 72 -20.81 -15.85 -2.71
C PHE A 72 -19.91 -14.62 -2.91
N GLU A 73 -18.60 -14.81 -3.05
CA GLU A 73 -17.66 -13.71 -3.31
C GLU A 73 -17.57 -13.32 -4.79
N ASN A 74 -18.02 -14.19 -5.69
CA ASN A 74 -18.00 -13.98 -7.13
C ASN A 74 -19.09 -13.00 -7.61
N TRP A 75 -18.94 -12.50 -8.85
CA TRP A 75 -19.96 -11.66 -9.49
C TRP A 75 -21.30 -12.39 -9.60
N GLN A 76 -22.37 -11.76 -9.08
CA GLN A 76 -23.74 -12.27 -9.14
C GLN A 76 -24.63 -11.33 -9.96
N PRO A 77 -25.07 -11.73 -11.16
CA PRO A 77 -25.98 -10.93 -11.98
C PRO A 77 -27.26 -10.56 -11.22
N GLY A 78 -27.62 -9.27 -11.24
CA GLY A 78 -28.79 -8.75 -10.53
C GLY A 78 -28.62 -8.52 -9.02
N VAL A 79 -27.46 -8.90 -8.44
CA VAL A 79 -27.13 -8.68 -7.02
C VAL A 79 -25.91 -7.78 -6.89
N SER A 80 -24.81 -8.12 -7.57
CA SER A 80 -23.58 -7.34 -7.57
C SER A 80 -23.75 -5.99 -8.27
N SER A 81 -22.96 -5.00 -7.87
CA SER A 81 -23.06 -3.64 -8.39
C SER A 81 -21.71 -2.99 -8.61
N VAL A 82 -21.68 -1.95 -9.46
CA VAL A 82 -20.49 -1.09 -9.64
C VAL A 82 -20.07 -0.47 -8.31
N MET A 83 -21.02 -0.11 -7.44
CA MET A 83 -20.70 0.43 -6.11
C MET A 83 -19.95 -0.58 -5.24
N GLN A 84 -20.32 -1.87 -5.31
CA GLN A 84 -19.60 -2.93 -4.60
C GLN A 84 -18.16 -3.03 -5.10
N ILE A 85 -17.93 -2.95 -6.42
CA ILE A 85 -16.57 -2.91 -6.99
C ILE A 85 -15.78 -1.72 -6.44
N LEU A 86 -16.36 -0.52 -6.46
CA LEU A 86 -15.67 0.69 -5.96
C LEU A 86 -15.35 0.61 -4.45
N LEU A 87 -16.24 0.02 -3.66
CA LEU A 87 -16.00 -0.24 -2.23
C LEU A 87 -14.90 -1.27 -2.01
N SER A 88 -14.87 -2.36 -2.79
CA SER A 88 -13.81 -3.37 -2.72
C SER A 88 -12.46 -2.81 -3.12
N LEU A 89 -12.39 -1.98 -4.18
CA LEU A 89 -11.17 -1.26 -4.56
C LEU A 89 -10.65 -0.38 -3.42
N GLN A 90 -11.54 0.37 -2.75
CA GLN A 90 -11.14 1.24 -1.66
C GLN A 90 -10.74 0.46 -0.38
N ALA A 91 -11.46 -0.60 -0.05
CA ALA A 91 -11.30 -1.31 1.22
C ALA A 91 -10.21 -2.38 1.19
N LEU A 92 -10.11 -3.11 0.07
CA LEU A 92 -9.22 -4.27 -0.04
C LEU A 92 -7.93 -3.90 -0.79
N VAL A 93 -8.03 -3.11 -1.85
CA VAL A 93 -6.89 -2.85 -2.75
C VAL A 93 -6.07 -1.66 -2.27
N LEU A 94 -6.72 -0.52 -2.03
CA LEU A 94 -6.08 0.70 -1.55
C LEU A 94 -5.98 0.73 0.00
N CYS A 95 -5.51 -0.38 0.60
CA CYS A 95 -5.52 -0.63 2.05
C CYS A 95 -4.19 -0.28 2.76
N GLU A 96 -4.15 -0.42 4.10
CA GLU A 96 -2.97 -0.08 4.92
C GLU A 96 -1.77 -1.00 4.64
N LYS A 97 -2.02 -2.28 4.34
CA LYS A 97 -0.96 -3.28 4.14
C LYS A 97 -1.17 -4.01 2.81
N PRO A 98 -0.79 -3.38 1.68
CA PRO A 98 -1.13 -3.85 0.34
C PRO A 98 -0.60 -5.23 -0.01
N VAL A 99 0.51 -5.64 0.60
CA VAL A 99 1.17 -6.90 0.24
C VAL A 99 0.34 -8.15 0.54
N TYR A 100 -0.63 -8.03 1.45
CA TYR A 100 -1.50 -9.14 1.88
C TYR A 100 -2.76 -9.31 1.05
N THR A 101 -2.93 -8.53 -0.04
CA THR A 101 -4.14 -8.62 -0.87
C THR A 101 -4.15 -9.83 -1.79
N ASP A 102 -2.99 -10.37 -2.15
CA ASP A 102 -2.81 -11.55 -3.01
C ASP A 102 -2.49 -12.82 -2.21
N SER A 103 -2.31 -12.71 -0.90
CA SER A 103 -1.95 -13.87 -0.07
C SER A 103 -3.17 -14.76 0.20
N SER A 104 -3.40 -15.72 -0.69
CA SER A 104 -3.55 -17.10 -0.21
C SER A 104 -2.31 -17.41 0.64
N ASP A 105 -2.50 -17.90 1.86
CA ASP A 105 -1.51 -18.08 2.94
C ASP A 105 -0.20 -18.85 2.61
N ASP A 106 0.03 -19.23 1.34
CA ASP A 106 0.96 -20.29 0.94
C ASP A 106 2.16 -19.86 0.07
N MET A 107 2.40 -18.57 -0.22
CA MET A 107 3.54 -18.15 -1.09
C MET A 107 4.47 -17.08 -0.50
N MET A 108 4.78 -17.20 0.80
CA MET A 108 6.02 -16.60 1.34
C MET A 108 7.06 -17.73 1.46
N ASP A 109 7.46 -18.29 0.33
CA ASP A 109 8.56 -19.27 0.30
C ASP A 109 9.85 -18.60 0.79
N ASP A 110 10.59 -19.35 1.60
CA ASP A 110 11.84 -18.97 2.27
C ASP A 110 13.01 -18.60 1.30
N GLU A 111 12.78 -18.45 -0.01
CA GLU A 111 13.82 -18.26 -1.03
C GLU A 111 13.96 -16.82 -1.56
N VAL A 112 12.93 -15.96 -1.45
CA VAL A 112 13.06 -14.53 -1.80
C VAL A 112 13.44 -13.73 -0.55
N MET A 113 14.52 -14.16 0.10
CA MET A 113 15.00 -13.55 1.34
C MET A 113 15.73 -12.25 1.05
N MET A 114 15.32 -11.17 1.74
CA MET A 114 16.23 -10.07 2.03
C MET A 114 17.40 -10.63 2.84
N ASP A 115 18.61 -10.15 2.55
CA ASP A 115 19.81 -10.51 3.29
C ASP A 115 19.57 -10.34 4.80
N ASP A 116 19.97 -11.32 5.61
CA ASP A 116 19.78 -11.34 7.07
C ASP A 116 20.48 -10.13 7.77
N ASP A 117 21.27 -9.34 7.05
CA ASP A 117 22.02 -8.17 7.53
C ASP A 117 21.14 -7.00 8.03
N ASP A 118 19.85 -6.94 7.67
CA ASP A 118 18.91 -5.89 8.12
C ASP A 118 18.12 -6.29 9.40
N ILE A 119 18.32 -7.52 9.89
CA ILE A 119 17.91 -7.92 11.24
C ILE A 119 19.13 -7.69 12.13
N THR A 120 19.28 -6.50 12.69
CA THR A 120 20.29 -6.33 13.74
C THR A 120 19.94 -7.26 14.90
N ASP A 121 20.87 -8.15 15.22
CA ASP A 121 20.85 -9.04 16.38
C ASP A 121 21.06 -8.22 17.68
N ASP A 122 20.29 -7.15 17.89
CA ASP A 122 20.41 -6.28 19.07
C ASP A 122 19.64 -6.78 20.30
N ASP A 123 19.33 -8.08 20.35
CA ASP A 123 18.96 -8.76 21.61
C ASP A 123 19.99 -9.86 21.89
N ASP A 124 21.24 -9.44 22.09
CA ASP A 124 22.29 -10.21 22.75
C ASP A 124 21.89 -10.45 24.21
N ILE A 125 21.10 -11.50 24.45
CA ILE A 125 21.10 -12.18 25.74
C ILE A 125 22.13 -13.29 25.61
N THR A 126 23.31 -13.03 26.16
CA THR A 126 24.32 -14.04 26.46
C THR A 126 23.72 -15.02 27.47
N ASP A 127 23.07 -16.08 27.01
CA ASP A 127 22.77 -17.22 27.86
C ASP A 127 24.03 -18.09 27.91
N GLU A 128 24.82 -17.88 28.97
CA GLU A 128 25.91 -18.76 29.38
C GLU A 128 25.42 -20.21 29.46
N ASP A 129 26.31 -21.12 29.06
CA ASP A 129 26.12 -22.57 29.08
C ASP A 129 25.66 -23.07 30.45
N ASP A 130 24.46 -23.65 30.53
CA ASP A 130 24.09 -24.57 31.60
C ASP A 130 23.54 -25.87 30.99
N GLU A 131 24.44 -26.85 30.86
CA GLU A 131 24.08 -28.25 30.77
C GLU A 131 23.38 -28.65 32.07
N ASP A 132 22.06 -28.84 32.07
CA ASP A 132 21.52 -29.95 32.88
C ASP A 132 20.13 -30.50 32.52
N THR A 133 20.10 -31.84 32.49
CA THR A 133 18.99 -32.71 32.93
C THR A 133 17.72 -32.83 32.06
N MET A 134 17.77 -33.84 31.18
CA MET A 134 16.79 -34.88 30.80
C MET A 134 15.33 -34.85 31.34
N MET A 135 14.65 -33.69 31.34
CA MET A 135 13.18 -33.55 31.39
C MET A 135 12.67 -32.37 30.53
N GLY A 136 13.45 -31.95 29.52
CA GLY A 136 13.27 -30.70 28.77
C GLY A 136 12.57 -30.78 27.41
N ASN A 137 12.23 -31.96 26.89
CA ASN A 137 11.94 -32.10 25.45
C ASN A 137 10.64 -31.41 24.97
N LEU A 138 9.66 -31.17 25.85
CA LEU A 138 8.41 -30.51 25.46
C LEU A 138 8.47 -28.97 25.59
N ILE A 139 9.09 -28.46 26.65
CA ILE A 139 9.20 -27.01 26.92
C ILE A 139 10.18 -26.34 25.95
N THR A 140 11.29 -27.01 25.62
CA THR A 140 12.28 -26.50 24.65
C THR A 140 11.71 -26.45 23.23
N THR A 141 10.91 -27.46 22.84
CA THR A 141 10.24 -27.47 21.53
C THR A 141 9.22 -26.34 21.40
N THR A 142 8.42 -26.05 22.43
CA THR A 142 7.47 -24.92 22.42
C THR A 142 8.19 -23.57 22.42
N ARG A 143 9.30 -23.40 23.17
CA ARG A 143 10.10 -22.17 23.15
C ARG A 143 10.79 -21.93 21.81
N PHE A 144 11.41 -22.96 21.23
CA PHE A 144 12.03 -22.88 19.91
C PHE A 144 11.00 -22.58 18.82
N ARG A 145 9.84 -23.25 18.89
CA ARG A 145 8.72 -23.00 17.97
C ARG A 145 8.18 -21.57 18.09
N ARG A 146 7.96 -21.06 19.31
CA ARG A 146 7.57 -19.65 19.53
C ARG A 146 8.64 -18.65 19.05
N LYS A 147 9.92 -18.95 19.25
CA LYS A 147 11.03 -18.12 18.76
C LYS A 147 11.06 -18.11 17.23
N LYS A 148 10.79 -19.25 16.58
CA LYS A 148 10.68 -19.38 15.12
C LYS A 148 9.43 -18.68 14.55
N GLU A 149 8.27 -18.86 15.17
CA GLU A 149 7.02 -18.14 14.83
C GLU A 149 7.21 -16.62 15.01
N GLY A 150 7.79 -16.17 16.12
CA GLY A 150 8.08 -14.76 16.35
C GLY A 150 9.10 -14.18 15.35
N ARG A 151 10.12 -14.95 14.93
CA ARG A 151 11.05 -14.53 13.86
C ARG A 151 10.35 -14.44 12.51
N LYS A 152 9.43 -15.36 12.20
CA LYS A 152 8.60 -15.33 10.98
C LYS A 152 7.70 -14.10 10.96
N GLU A 153 6.94 -13.86 12.04
CA GLU A 153 6.08 -12.67 12.20
C GLU A 153 6.88 -11.36 12.09
N LYS A 154 8.09 -11.31 12.69
CA LYS A 154 8.97 -10.13 12.62
C LYS A 154 9.43 -9.87 11.19
N LYS A 155 9.84 -10.91 10.44
CA LYS A 155 10.26 -10.83 9.03
C LYS A 155 9.12 -10.38 8.13
N GLU A 156 7.94 -11.00 8.27
CA GLU A 156 6.74 -10.66 7.51
C GLU A 156 6.32 -9.19 7.72
N CYS A 157 6.43 -8.71 8.97
CA CYS A 157 6.20 -7.31 9.30
C CYS A 157 7.23 -6.37 8.64
N ILE A 158 8.52 -6.74 8.54
CA ILE A 158 9.53 -5.92 7.85
C ILE A 158 9.20 -5.82 6.36
N TYR A 159 8.90 -6.96 5.72
CA TYR A 159 8.56 -7.01 4.31
C TYR A 159 7.34 -6.15 3.97
N SER A 160 6.27 -6.23 4.77
CA SER A 160 5.08 -5.39 4.61
C SER A 160 5.37 -3.89 4.70
N LEU A 161 6.28 -3.48 5.59
CA LEU A 161 6.69 -2.08 5.72
C LEU A 161 7.50 -1.62 4.50
N HIS A 162 8.43 -2.45 4.02
CA HIS A 162 9.22 -2.18 2.81
C HIS A 162 8.35 -2.12 1.55
N TYR A 163 7.34 -2.98 1.46
CA TYR A 163 6.37 -2.92 0.37
C TYR A 163 5.57 -1.62 0.43
N SER A 164 5.13 -1.20 1.63
CA SER A 164 4.41 0.07 1.83
C SER A 164 5.24 1.29 1.42
N GLU A 165 6.55 1.27 1.65
CA GLU A 165 7.49 2.28 1.16
C GLU A 165 7.50 2.35 -0.38
N THR A 166 7.63 1.21 -1.05
CA THR A 166 7.57 1.11 -2.51
C THR A 166 6.24 1.66 -3.04
N VAL A 167 5.12 1.22 -2.48
CA VAL A 167 3.78 1.68 -2.88
C VAL A 167 3.62 3.19 -2.72
N PHE A 168 4.16 3.77 -1.65
CA PHE A 168 4.11 5.23 -1.47
C PHE A 168 4.93 5.97 -2.52
N LEU A 169 6.12 5.49 -2.87
CA LEU A 169 6.93 6.10 -3.94
C LEU A 169 6.20 6.04 -5.29
N GLU A 170 5.57 4.92 -5.63
CA GLU A 170 4.79 4.80 -6.86
C GLU A 170 3.52 5.66 -6.83
N SER A 171 2.84 5.72 -5.68
CA SER A 171 1.71 6.63 -5.48
C SER A 171 2.14 8.09 -5.71
N LEU A 172 3.29 8.50 -5.19
CA LEU A 172 3.83 9.84 -5.38
C LEU A 172 4.18 10.12 -6.85
N ARG A 173 4.77 9.16 -7.55
CA ARG A 173 5.03 9.27 -9.00
C ARG A 173 3.72 9.42 -9.77
N LEU A 174 2.70 8.63 -9.44
CA LEU A 174 1.38 8.72 -10.05
C LEU A 174 0.73 10.09 -9.79
N MET A 175 0.85 10.65 -8.58
CA MET A 175 0.39 12.03 -8.29
C MET A 175 1.07 13.04 -9.22
N VAL A 176 2.39 12.96 -9.37
CA VAL A 176 3.18 13.85 -10.24
C VAL A 176 2.79 13.69 -11.71
N ARG A 177 2.66 12.45 -12.21
CA ARG A 177 2.19 12.15 -13.57
C ARG A 177 0.79 12.72 -13.82
N THR A 178 -0.13 12.48 -12.87
CA THR A 178 -1.52 12.96 -12.93
C THR A 178 -1.60 14.48 -12.94
N MET A 179 -0.80 15.18 -12.12
CA MET A 179 -0.73 16.65 -12.16
C MET A 179 -0.18 17.17 -13.49
N ARG A 180 0.80 16.48 -14.08
CA ARG A 180 1.41 16.87 -15.37
C ARG A 180 0.48 16.64 -16.55
N LYS A 181 -0.25 15.53 -16.56
CA LYS A 181 -1.15 15.13 -17.64
C LYS A 181 -2.48 14.60 -17.05
N PRO A 182 -3.36 15.49 -16.56
CA PRO A 182 -4.62 15.05 -15.97
C PRO A 182 -5.52 14.37 -17.02
N PRO A 183 -6.30 13.35 -16.63
CA PRO A 183 -7.28 12.74 -17.51
C PRO A 183 -8.27 13.75 -18.08
N LYS A 184 -8.75 13.50 -19.30
CA LYS A 184 -9.80 14.34 -19.93
C LYS A 184 -11.02 14.39 -18.98
N ASN A 185 -11.62 15.58 -18.84
CA ASN A 185 -12.73 15.88 -17.94
C ASN A 185 -12.39 15.92 -16.43
N PHE A 186 -11.21 15.48 -16.00
CA PHE A 186 -10.78 15.53 -14.59
C PHE A 186 -9.77 16.65 -14.29
N LYS A 187 -9.40 17.47 -15.28
CA LYS A 187 -8.38 18.53 -15.14
C LYS A 187 -8.61 19.44 -13.92
N GLU A 188 -9.82 19.96 -13.79
CA GLU A 188 -10.17 20.87 -12.69
C GLU A 188 -10.21 20.15 -11.34
N PHE A 189 -10.72 18.93 -11.31
CA PHE A 189 -10.74 18.09 -10.11
C PHE A 189 -9.32 17.77 -9.62
N VAL A 190 -8.44 17.30 -10.50
CA VAL A 190 -7.03 17.01 -10.21
C VAL A 190 -6.32 18.25 -9.68
N ARG A 191 -6.49 19.39 -10.37
CA ARG A 191 -5.90 20.67 -9.95
C ARG A 191 -6.39 21.07 -8.55
N GLY A 192 -7.71 21.09 -8.34
CA GLY A 192 -8.30 21.47 -7.06
C GLY A 192 -7.89 20.55 -5.91
N HIS A 193 -7.91 19.24 -6.15
CA HIS A 193 -7.50 18.23 -5.16
C HIS A 193 -6.07 18.45 -4.71
N PHE A 194 -5.09 18.41 -5.61
CA PHE A 194 -3.69 18.57 -5.25
C PHE A 194 -3.36 19.97 -4.75
N HIS A 195 -4.05 21.01 -5.21
CA HIS A 195 -3.88 22.35 -4.66
C HIS A 195 -4.31 22.41 -3.18
N SER A 196 -5.44 21.80 -2.84
CA SER A 196 -5.97 21.77 -1.47
C SER A 196 -5.15 20.88 -0.52
N ARG A 197 -4.56 19.79 -1.04
CA ARG A 197 -3.80 18.79 -0.27
C ARG A 197 -2.29 19.03 -0.23
N ALA A 198 -1.77 19.93 -1.05
CA ALA A 198 -0.34 20.14 -1.26
C ALA A 198 0.49 20.23 0.02
N LYS A 199 0.03 21.04 0.99
CA LYS A 199 0.73 21.21 2.27
C LYS A 199 0.78 19.90 3.07
N GLY A 200 -0.32 19.14 3.08
CA GLY A 200 -0.42 17.85 3.75
C GLY A 200 0.53 16.81 3.13
N ILE A 201 0.52 16.72 1.80
CA ILE A 201 1.40 15.81 1.04
C ILE A 201 2.87 16.14 1.32
N VAL A 202 3.27 17.41 1.19
CA VAL A 202 4.65 17.84 1.46
C VAL A 202 5.05 17.58 2.91
N ALA A 203 4.15 17.80 3.88
CA ALA A 203 4.41 17.51 5.27
C ALA A 203 4.60 16.00 5.53
N ALA A 204 3.77 15.15 4.89
CA ALA A 204 3.92 13.70 4.97
C ALA A 204 5.27 13.22 4.41
N CYS A 205 5.65 13.70 3.22
CA CYS A 205 6.94 13.37 2.63
C CYS A 205 8.10 13.80 3.54
N LYS A 206 8.06 15.01 4.12
CA LYS A 206 9.08 15.47 5.08
C LYS A 206 9.13 14.56 6.31
N ALA A 207 7.99 14.17 6.87
CA ALA A 207 7.92 13.26 8.01
C ALA A 207 8.54 11.89 7.70
N TYR A 208 8.23 11.32 6.54
CA TYR A 208 8.80 10.04 6.10
C TYR A 208 10.31 10.14 5.83
N MET A 209 10.77 11.26 5.25
CA MET A 209 12.21 11.56 5.12
C MET A 209 12.91 11.71 6.48
N SER A 210 12.19 12.07 7.55
CA SER A 210 12.69 12.12 8.92
C SER A 210 12.59 10.79 9.67
N GLY A 211 12.11 9.71 9.03
CA GLY A 211 12.04 8.36 9.61
C GLY A 211 10.68 7.97 10.18
N VAL A 212 9.63 8.80 10.05
CA VAL A 212 8.27 8.38 10.38
C VAL A 212 7.85 7.26 9.42
N GLN A 213 7.29 6.17 9.93
CA GLN A 213 6.81 5.07 9.09
C GLN A 213 5.68 5.54 8.14
N VAL A 214 5.74 5.08 6.88
CA VAL A 214 4.67 5.28 5.89
C VAL A 214 3.32 4.83 6.45
N GLY A 215 2.27 5.63 6.23
CA GLY A 215 0.92 5.37 6.76
C GLY A 215 0.70 5.83 8.20
N ARG A 216 1.76 6.14 8.97
CA ARG A 216 1.59 6.68 10.33
C ARG A 216 1.48 8.19 10.41
N TRP A 217 1.82 8.93 9.34
CA TRP A 217 1.61 10.37 9.33
C TRP A 217 0.14 10.70 9.14
N CYS A 218 -0.38 11.64 9.93
CA CYS A 218 -1.73 12.16 9.78
C CYS A 218 -1.73 13.67 9.85
N VAL A 219 -2.48 14.30 8.95
CA VAL A 219 -2.68 15.75 8.94
C VAL A 219 -3.84 16.09 9.89
N VAL A 220 -3.59 17.00 10.83
CA VAL A 220 -4.60 17.56 11.73
C VAL A 220 -5.17 18.83 11.07
N LYS A 221 -6.38 19.23 11.48
CA LYS A 221 -7.02 20.47 11.00
C LYS A 221 -6.05 21.65 11.21
N ASN A 222 -5.84 22.44 10.14
CA ASN A 222 -4.90 23.57 9.99
C ASN A 222 -3.53 23.28 9.31
N GLY A 223 -3.31 22.07 8.82
CA GLY A 223 -2.07 21.74 8.08
C GLY A 223 -0.88 21.44 8.98
N GLU A 224 -1.10 21.42 10.30
CA GLU A 224 -0.20 20.80 11.27
C GLU A 224 -0.48 19.29 11.28
N GLY A 225 0.55 18.46 11.35
CA GLY A 225 0.42 17.01 11.33
C GLY A 225 1.23 16.36 12.44
N GLY A 226 0.96 15.09 12.70
CA GLY A 226 1.67 14.31 13.70
C GLY A 226 1.67 12.82 13.37
N ALA A 227 2.66 12.10 13.88
CA ALA A 227 2.72 10.65 13.76
C ALA A 227 1.69 9.99 14.70
N ARG A 228 0.97 8.98 14.20
CA ARG A 228 0.07 8.13 14.99
C ARG A 228 0.87 7.10 15.80
N GLY A 229 0.63 7.08 17.11
CA GLY A 229 1.30 6.20 18.08
C GLY A 229 2.35 6.97 18.88
N GLY A 230 2.23 6.95 20.21
CA GLY A 230 3.08 7.74 21.11
C GLY A 230 4.56 7.38 21.05
N VAL A 231 5.40 8.36 21.40
CA VAL A 231 6.83 8.20 21.68
C VAL A 231 6.99 7.11 22.74
N GLY A 232 7.44 5.92 22.36
CA GLY A 232 7.62 4.80 23.28
C GLY A 232 7.54 3.40 22.66
N SER A 233 7.00 3.24 21.46
CA SER A 233 7.27 2.03 20.67
C SER A 233 8.54 2.29 19.87
N ALA A 234 9.51 1.38 19.91
CA ALA A 234 10.58 1.31 18.91
C ALA A 234 9.92 1.04 17.55
N GLY A 235 9.31 2.06 16.96
CA GLY A 235 8.70 1.99 15.65
C GLY A 235 9.83 1.87 14.64
N LYS A 236 9.78 0.82 13.81
CA LYS A 236 10.68 0.69 12.67
C LYS A 236 10.63 2.01 11.87
N SER A 237 11.80 2.57 11.60
CA SER A 237 11.96 3.78 10.79
C SER A 237 11.93 3.39 9.32
N CYS A 238 11.56 4.35 8.47
CA CYS A 238 11.73 4.17 7.03
C CYS A 238 13.20 3.91 6.65
N ARG A 239 13.40 3.04 5.65
CA ARG A 239 14.72 2.67 5.14
C ARG A 239 15.49 3.86 4.53
N PRO A 240 16.83 3.88 4.63
CA PRO A 240 17.65 4.92 4.00
C PRO A 240 17.40 5.07 2.49
N GLU A 241 17.31 3.96 1.75
CA GLU A 241 17.13 3.95 0.29
C GLU A 241 15.79 4.56 -0.13
N PHE A 242 14.75 4.29 0.68
CA PHE A 242 13.44 4.91 0.50
C PHE A 242 13.52 6.42 0.74
N ARG A 243 14.19 6.85 1.82
CA ARG A 243 14.32 8.28 2.17
C ARG A 243 15.07 9.04 1.08
N ASP A 244 16.14 8.46 0.53
CA ASP A 244 16.90 9.02 -0.59
C ASP A 244 16.08 9.10 -1.88
N SER A 245 15.30 8.07 -2.17
CA SER A 245 14.40 8.04 -3.34
C SER A 245 13.28 9.07 -3.21
N LEU A 246 12.72 9.21 -2.01
CA LEU A 246 11.70 10.20 -1.69
C LEU A 246 12.27 11.63 -1.81
N ALA A 247 13.49 11.86 -1.32
CA ALA A 247 14.16 13.16 -1.45
C ALA A 247 14.31 13.58 -2.92
N LYS A 248 14.67 12.65 -3.82
CA LYS A 248 14.72 12.90 -5.27
C LYS A 248 13.33 13.18 -5.85
N GLY A 249 12.31 12.44 -5.42
CA GLY A 249 10.93 12.63 -5.85
C GLY A 249 10.32 13.97 -5.40
N MET A 250 10.78 14.51 -4.27
CA MET A 250 10.29 15.76 -3.69
C MET A 250 10.49 16.97 -4.60
N ASP A 251 11.61 17.05 -5.32
CA ASP A 251 11.86 18.15 -6.25
C ASP A 251 10.86 18.13 -7.40
N GLU A 252 10.57 16.95 -7.95
CA GLU A 252 9.62 16.77 -9.04
C GLU A 252 8.17 17.03 -8.60
N LEU A 253 7.84 16.64 -7.35
CA LEU A 253 6.58 16.96 -6.69
C LEU A 253 6.39 18.46 -6.52
N LYS A 254 7.35 19.16 -5.92
CA LYS A 254 7.30 20.62 -5.72
C LYS A 254 7.14 21.34 -7.06
N LYS A 255 7.89 20.97 -8.09
CA LYS A 255 7.75 21.53 -9.45
C LYS A 255 6.33 21.35 -10.00
N ALA A 256 5.74 20.15 -9.84
CA ALA A 256 4.38 19.87 -10.31
C ALA A 256 3.32 20.68 -9.53
N LEU A 257 3.45 20.77 -8.20
CA LEU A 257 2.55 21.56 -7.34
C LEU A 257 2.62 23.06 -7.67
N THR A 258 3.82 23.61 -7.88
CA THR A 258 3.99 25.00 -8.28
C THR A 258 3.34 25.27 -9.64
N LYS A 259 3.45 24.34 -10.60
CA LYS A 259 2.83 24.47 -11.92
C LYS A 259 1.29 24.52 -11.87
N ILE A 260 0.68 23.89 -10.87
CA ILE A 260 -0.77 23.98 -10.64
C ILE A 260 -1.18 25.15 -9.73
N GLY A 261 -0.23 26.05 -9.40
CA GLY A 261 -0.48 27.31 -8.71
C GLY A 261 -0.31 27.28 -7.19
N VAL A 262 0.28 26.23 -6.62
CA VAL A 262 0.59 26.20 -5.18
C VAL A 262 1.84 27.02 -4.87
N GLN A 263 1.81 27.78 -3.78
CA GLN A 263 2.93 28.62 -3.32
C GLN A 263 3.29 28.26 -1.88
N ASN A 264 4.50 28.64 -1.43
CA ASN A 264 5.00 28.45 -0.06
C ASN A 264 5.06 26.96 0.36
N LEU A 265 5.81 26.15 -0.39
CA LEU A 265 6.01 24.71 -0.16
C LEU A 265 7.33 24.38 0.54
N ASP A 266 7.97 25.37 1.16
CA ASP A 266 9.27 25.25 1.80
C ASP A 266 9.24 24.53 3.15
#